data_AF-A0A7W1PB82-F1
#
_entry.id   AF-A0A7W1PB82-F1
#
_cell.length_a   1.000
_cell.length_b   1.000
_cell.length_c   1.000
_cell.angle_alpha   90.00
_cell.angle_beta   90.00
_cell.angle_gamma   90.00
#
_symmetry.space_group_name_H-M   'P 1'
#
loop_
_entity.id
_entity.type
_entity.pdbx_description
1 polymer ?
#
loop_
_entity_poly.entity_id
_entity_poly.type
_entity_poly.pdbx_seq_one_letter_code
_entity_poly.pdbx_strand_id
1 'polypeptide(L)'
;MEAFARQHRPAAIVYDIPPPYDRHWTFMNHMRHMPELAGIPFVITTTNARRLQEIVGTDAQVLEIVGKPYDLDQIVNAVTSAIDSNA
;
A
#
# COMPACT_ATOMS: atom_id res chain seq x y z
N MET A 1 4.59 15.57 2.19
CA MET A 1 3.59 14.48 2.31
C MET A 1 2.48 14.87 3.28
N GLU A 2 2.83 15.21 4.52
CA GLU A 2 1.90 15.60 5.59
C GLU A 2 0.83 16.65 5.19
N ALA A 3 1.26 17.80 4.63
CA ALA A 3 0.35 18.85 4.18
C ALA A 3 -0.59 18.40 3.04
N PHE A 4 -0.10 17.53 2.15
CA PHE A 4 -0.86 17.01 1.01
C PHE A 4 -1.95 16.04 1.46
N ALA A 5 -1.63 15.13 2.39
CA ALA A 5 -2.60 14.21 2.99
C ALA A 5 -3.71 14.96 3.74
N ARG A 6 -3.35 15.97 4.55
CA ARG A 6 -4.34 16.81 5.24
C ARG A 6 -5.25 17.57 4.28
N GLN A 7 -4.69 18.08 3.19
CA GLN A 7 -5.45 18.83 2.21
C GLN A 7 -6.46 17.96 1.46
N HIS A 8 -6.07 16.73 1.08
CA HIS A 8 -6.87 15.90 0.19
C HIS A 8 -7.67 14.79 0.87
N ARG A 9 -7.30 14.40 2.10
CA ARG A 9 -7.99 13.37 2.90
C ARG A 9 -8.40 12.14 2.06
N PRO A 10 -7.44 11.43 1.48
CA PRO A 10 -7.74 10.32 0.60
C PRO A 10 -8.45 9.19 1.35
N ALA A 11 -9.38 8.50 0.68
CA ALA A 11 -10.05 7.33 1.23
C ALA A 11 -9.16 6.08 1.25
N ALA A 12 -8.12 6.02 0.42
CA ALA A 12 -7.11 4.97 0.38
C ALA A 12 -5.83 5.47 -0.29
N ILE A 13 -4.70 4.80 -0.05
CA ILE A 13 -3.40 5.07 -0.69
C ILE A 13 -2.91 3.80 -1.39
N VAL A 14 -2.67 3.89 -2.69
CA VAL A 14 -1.95 2.85 -3.44
C VAL A 14 -0.46 3.19 -3.41
N TYR A 15 0.38 2.25 -2.96
CA TYR A 15 1.81 2.51 -2.74
C TYR A 15 2.68 1.38 -3.31
N ASP A 16 3.53 1.71 -4.28
CA ASP A 16 4.45 0.75 -4.89
C ASP A 16 5.79 0.65 -4.13
N ILE A 17 6.23 -0.58 -3.87
CA ILE A 17 7.49 -0.89 -3.20
C ILE A 17 8.43 -1.62 -4.18
N PRO A 18 9.37 -0.89 -4.79
CA PRO A 18 10.42 -1.49 -5.61
C PRO A 18 11.60 -1.99 -4.74
N PRO A 19 12.49 -2.83 -5.30
CA PRO A 19 13.81 -3.05 -4.73
C PRO A 19 14.60 -1.74 -4.58
N PRO A 20 15.43 -1.58 -3.52
CA PRO A 20 15.65 -2.53 -2.43
C PRO A 20 14.52 -2.50 -1.38
N TYR A 21 13.90 -3.65 -1.13
CA TYR A 21 12.64 -3.76 -0.40
C TYR A 21 12.72 -3.30 1.06
N ASP A 22 13.81 -3.58 1.75
CA ASP A 22 14.06 -3.21 3.15
C ASP A 22 13.95 -1.69 3.37
N ARG A 23 14.62 -0.92 2.51
CA ARG A 23 14.62 0.54 2.60
C ARG A 23 13.25 1.12 2.29
N HIS A 24 12.63 0.67 1.20
CA HIS A 24 11.36 1.20 0.75
C HIS A 24 10.21 0.79 1.68
N TRP A 25 10.24 -0.42 2.22
CA TRP A 25 9.34 -0.85 3.28
C TRP A 25 9.49 -0.02 4.54
N THR A 26 10.72 0.20 5.01
CA THR A 26 10.96 0.99 6.23
C THR A 26 10.37 2.40 6.11
N PHE A 27 10.55 3.03 4.95
CA PHE A 27 9.98 4.35 4.69
C PHE A 27 8.44 4.33 4.66
N MET A 28 7.83 3.38 3.93
CA MET A 28 6.37 3.24 3.89
C MET A 28 5.80 2.94 5.28
N ASN A 29 6.44 2.03 6.02
CA ASN A 29 6.06 1.68 7.38
C ASN A 29 6.13 2.87 8.32
N HIS A 30 7.12 3.76 8.19
CA HIS A 30 7.12 5.02 8.94
C HIS A 30 5.93 5.88 8.53
N MET A 31 5.73 6.08 7.22
CA MET A 31 4.69 6.95 6.68
C MET A 31 3.27 6.53 7.13
N ARG A 32 2.94 5.23 7.13
CA ARG A 32 1.61 4.75 7.55
C ARG A 32 1.30 4.98 9.04
N HIS A 33 2.31 5.24 9.87
CA HIS A 33 2.14 5.57 11.28
C HIS A 33 2.12 7.07 11.55
N MET A 34 2.22 7.92 10.52
CA MET A 34 2.06 9.36 10.69
C MET A 34 0.60 9.70 11.06
N PRO A 35 0.36 10.63 12.01
CA PRO A 35 -0.99 10.97 12.47
C PRO A 35 -1.95 11.37 11.35
N GLU A 36 -1.45 12.02 10.30
CA GLU A 36 -2.24 12.50 9.16
C GLU A 36 -2.69 11.39 8.21
N LEU A 37 -2.09 10.20 8.35
CA LEU A 37 -2.39 9.00 7.59
C LEU A 37 -3.00 7.90 8.44
N ALA A 38 -3.15 8.14 9.74
CA ALA A 38 -3.77 7.21 10.66
C ALA A 38 -5.21 6.91 10.19
N GLY A 39 -5.53 5.62 10.08
CA GLY A 39 -6.83 5.15 9.60
C GLY A 39 -7.04 5.21 8.08
N ILE A 40 -6.09 5.72 7.30
CA ILE A 40 -6.15 5.63 5.83
C ILE A 40 -5.57 4.27 5.41
N PRO A 41 -6.32 3.44 4.69
CA PRO A 41 -5.83 2.13 4.31
C PRO A 41 -4.80 2.21 3.19
N PHE A 42 -3.80 1.33 3.25
CA PHE A 42 -2.73 1.21 2.26
C PHE A 42 -2.91 -0.05 1.43
N VAL A 43 -2.99 0.11 0.11
CA VAL A 43 -2.90 -0.98 -0.87
C VAL A 43 -1.48 -1.01 -1.39
N ILE A 44 -0.72 -2.01 -0.96
CA ILE A 44 0.70 -2.11 -1.26
C ILE A 44 0.88 -2.91 -2.55
N THR A 45 1.70 -2.40 -3.46
CA THR A 45 2.00 -3.06 -4.74
C THR A 45 3.49 -3.33 -4.87
N THR A 46 3.86 -4.37 -5.61
CA THR A 46 5.25 -4.64 -5.99
C THR A 46 5.33 -5.64 -7.14
N THR A 47 6.47 -5.71 -7.81
CA THR A 47 6.73 -6.72 -8.87
C THR A 47 7.19 -8.08 -8.35
N ASN A 48 7.46 -8.21 -7.04
CA ASN A 48 7.80 -9.49 -6.39
C ASN A 48 7.22 -9.54 -4.98
N ALA A 49 5.96 -9.96 -4.87
CA ALA A 49 5.24 -9.94 -3.60
C ALA A 49 5.86 -10.92 -2.59
N ARG A 50 6.30 -12.09 -3.06
CA ARG A 50 6.93 -13.11 -2.22
C ARG A 50 8.16 -12.56 -1.50
N ARG A 51 9.06 -11.89 -2.22
CA ARG A 51 10.30 -11.38 -1.62
C ARG A 51 10.04 -10.22 -0.67
N LEU A 52 9.03 -9.39 -0.95
CA LEU A 52 8.62 -8.37 0.00
C LEU A 52 8.04 -9.01 1.27
N GLN A 53 7.16 -10.00 1.15
CA GLN A 53 6.58 -10.74 2.29
C GLN A 53 7.64 -11.40 3.18
N GLU A 54 8.72 -11.95 2.61
CA GLU A 54 9.85 -12.50 3.38
C GLU A 54 10.52 -11.46 4.29
N ILE A 55 10.48 -10.18 3.92
CA ILE A 55 11.11 -9.08 4.66
C ILE A 55 10.13 -8.50 5.70
N VAL A 56 8.85 -8.45 5.37
CA VAL A 56 7.86 -7.65 6.13
C VAL A 56 6.91 -8.49 6.97
N GLY A 57 6.93 -9.82 6.78
CA GLY A 57 5.99 -10.75 7.38
C GLY A 57 4.71 -10.93 6.55
N THR A 58 3.86 -11.86 6.97
CA THR A 58 2.62 -12.26 6.28
C THR A 58 1.43 -11.34 6.54
N ASP A 59 1.53 -10.46 7.53
CA ASP A 59 0.39 -9.65 8.00
C ASP A 59 0.11 -8.44 7.09
N ALA A 60 1.01 -8.13 6.15
CA ALA A 60 0.81 -7.07 5.18
C ALA A 60 0.15 -7.63 3.91
N GLN A 61 -1.04 -7.13 3.57
CA GLN A 61 -1.66 -7.43 2.28
C GLN A 61 -0.87 -6.71 1.16
N VAL A 62 -0.07 -7.48 0.43
CA VAL A 62 0.76 -7.03 -0.69
C VAL A 62 0.19 -7.60 -1.98
N LEU A 63 -0.11 -6.73 -2.94
CA LEU A 63 -0.51 -7.12 -4.30
C LEU A 63 0.73 -7.21 -5.19
N GLU A 64 0.81 -8.30 -5.96
CA GLU A 64 1.83 -8.45 -7.00
C GLU A 64 1.34 -7.85 -8.31
N ILE A 65 2.08 -6.88 -8.87
CA ILE A 65 1.82 -6.28 -10.18
C ILE A 65 2.91 -6.74 -11.14
N VAL A 66 2.52 -7.39 -12.23
CA VAL A 66 3.41 -7.99 -13.23
C VAL A 66 3.14 -7.48 -14.65
N GLY A 67 2.38 -6.40 -14.80
CA GLY A 67 2.03 -5.78 -16.07
C GLY A 67 0.98 -6.57 -16.86
N LYS A 68 0.17 -7.39 -16.19
CA LYS A 68 -0.89 -8.18 -16.82
C LYS A 68 -2.24 -7.46 -16.74
N PRO A 69 -3.17 -7.70 -17.68
CA PRO A 69 -4.43 -6.96 -17.74
C PRO A 69 -5.26 -7.01 -16.46
N TYR A 70 -5.17 -8.12 -15.70
CA TYR A 70 -5.90 -8.32 -14.45
C TYR A 70 -5.31 -7.58 -13.25
N ASP A 71 -4.10 -6.99 -13.36
CA ASP A 71 -3.46 -6.30 -12.24
C ASP A 71 -4.28 -5.07 -11.82
N LEU A 72 -4.87 -4.36 -12.80
CA LEU A 72 -5.74 -3.21 -12.54
C LEU A 72 -6.99 -3.63 -11.77
N ASP A 73 -7.64 -4.72 -12.17
CA ASP A 73 -8.82 -5.25 -11.49
C ASP A 73 -8.50 -5.62 -10.04
N GLN A 74 -7.33 -6.21 -9.79
CA GLN A 74 -6.88 -6.54 -8.43
C GLN A 74 -6.68 -5.29 -7.57
N ILE A 75 -6.06 -4.23 -8.12
CA ILE A 75 -5.87 -2.95 -7.41
C ILE A 75 -7.22 -2.31 -7.11
N VAL A 76 -8.12 -2.25 -8.10
CA VAL A 76 -9.47 -1.67 -7.94
C VAL A 76 -10.26 -2.41 -6.86
N ASN A 77 -10.23 -3.74 -6.88
CA ASN A 77 -10.92 -4.56 -5.89
C ASN A 77 -10.34 -4.35 -4.49
N ALA A 78 -9.01 -4.33 -4.35
CA ALA A 78 -8.37 -4.11 -3.06
C ALA A 78 -8.65 -2.70 -2.50
N VAL A 79 -8.64 -1.67 -3.35
CA VAL A 79 -8.99 -0.30 -2.95
C VAL A 79 -10.46 -0.24 -2.49
N THR A 80 -11.38 -0.82 -3.26
CA THR A 80 -12.81 -0.86 -2.90
C THR A 80 -13.01 -1.56 -1.55
N SER A 81 -12.46 -2.77 -1.37
CA SER A 81 -12.57 -3.51 -0.12
C SER A 81 -11.94 -2.80 1.07
N ALA A 82 -10.82 -2.10 0.86
CA ALA A 82 -10.12 -1.34 1.88
C ALA A 82 -10.93 -0.12 2.35
N ILE A 83 -11.61 0.56 1.43
CA ILE A 83 -12.50 1.68 1.75
C ILE A 83 -13.73 1.17 2.49
N ASP A 84 -14.35 0.09 2.03
CA ASP A 84 -15.57 -0.46 2.62
C ASP A 84 -15.35 -1.03 4.03
N SER A 85 -14.15 -1.59 4.30
CA SER A 85 -13.80 -2.15 5.63
C SER A 85 -13.51 -1.07 6.69
N ASN A 86 -13.30 0.17 6.27
CA ASN A 86 -13.01 1.32 7.13
C ASN A 86 -14.20 2.30 7.28
N ALA A 87 -15.34 1.99 6.64
CA ALA A 87 -16.60 2.73 6.76
C ALA A 87 -17.40 2.30 7.99
#